data_AF-A0A1F3BL38-F1
#
_entry.id   AF-A0A1F3BL38-F1
#
_cell.length_a   1.000
_cell.length_b   1.000
_cell.length_c   1.000
_cell.angle_alpha   90.00
_cell.angle_beta   90.00
_cell.angle_gamma   90.00
#
_symmetry.space_group_name_H-M   'P 1'
#
loop_
_entity.id
_entity.type
_entity.pdbx_description
1 polymer ?
#
loop_
_entity_poly.entity_id
_entity_poly.type
_entity_poly.pdbx_seq_one_letter_code
_entity_poly.pdbx_strand_id
1 'polypeptide(L)'
;MKPMKRGRNPSTSKAIIGAKSRATALSEIRNHLFSILSISFGVAAIAMILGATYASNGRISGEDMVLKEIQILPGFFMKPITFFTFALFLSFAFGLYSPRTRQLFIYAPVSVLRIVFICAWLVAMGSGFEILYHIVLWSAALSVQGAINPDLVTNPFPLSVNPTPINVVFASKMVVAIFFMAIFLIDYVHRIDRIKQERVLTARLSTPR
;
A
#
# COMPACT_ATOMS: atom_id res chain seq x y z
N MET A 1 40.61 -50.79 22.60
CA MET A 1 40.61 -49.38 22.14
C MET A 1 39.33 -48.71 22.61
N LYS A 2 39.41 -47.71 23.50
CA LYS A 2 38.25 -46.94 24.02
C LYS A 2 38.01 -45.74 23.09
N PRO A 3 36.77 -45.41 22.69
CA PRO A 3 36.53 -44.27 21.81
C PRO A 3 36.68 -42.97 22.59
N MET A 4 37.50 -42.06 22.06
CA MET A 4 37.77 -40.74 22.63
C MET A 4 36.54 -39.85 22.45
N LYS A 5 35.86 -39.52 23.55
CA LYS A 5 34.72 -38.57 23.55
C LYS A 5 35.25 -37.18 23.17
N ARG A 6 34.90 -36.72 21.97
CA ARG A 6 35.18 -35.37 21.47
C ARG A 6 34.40 -34.36 22.33
N GLY A 7 35.08 -33.75 23.31
CA GLY A 7 34.51 -32.71 24.15
C GLY A 7 34.12 -31.49 23.31
N ARG A 8 32.81 -31.19 23.25
CA ARG A 8 32.31 -29.97 22.62
C ARG A 8 32.76 -28.79 23.47
N ASN A 9 33.64 -27.95 22.94
CA ASN A 9 34.21 -26.83 23.66
C ASN A 9 33.08 -25.83 24.07
N PRO A 10 32.89 -25.54 25.37
CA PRO A 10 31.77 -24.74 25.85
C PRO A 10 31.77 -23.29 25.34
N SER A 11 32.93 -22.75 24.92
CA SER A 11 33.04 -21.41 24.32
C SER A 11 32.35 -21.32 22.95
N THR A 12 32.46 -22.37 22.13
CA THR A 12 31.83 -22.44 20.81
C THR A 12 30.32 -22.59 20.93
N SER A 13 29.85 -23.33 21.95
CA SER A 13 28.42 -23.49 22.23
C SER A 13 27.76 -22.16 22.63
N LYS A 14 28.38 -21.38 23.52
CA LYS A 14 27.87 -20.07 23.94
C LYS A 14 27.85 -19.05 22.80
N ALA A 15 28.87 -19.03 21.94
CA ALA A 15 28.93 -18.16 20.77
C ALA A 15 27.82 -18.49 19.75
N ILE A 16 27.56 -19.78 19.50
CA ILE A 16 26.48 -20.24 18.61
C ILE A 16 25.10 -19.87 19.17
N ILE A 17 24.90 -20.05 20.48
CA ILE A 17 23.64 -19.69 21.15
C ILE A 17 23.40 -18.18 21.12
N GLY A 18 24.44 -17.37 21.37
CA GLY A 18 24.37 -15.91 21.30
C GLY A 18 24.10 -15.38 19.89
N ALA A 19 24.74 -15.97 18.87
CA ALA A 19 24.49 -15.63 17.47
C ALA A 19 23.07 -15.99 17.02
N LYS A 20 22.56 -17.16 17.44
CA LYS A 20 21.19 -17.60 17.15
C LYS A 20 20.16 -16.71 17.83
N SER A 21 20.39 -16.32 19.08
CA SER A 21 19.54 -15.38 19.83
C SER A 21 19.45 -14.00 19.15
N ARG A 22 20.60 -13.41 18.75
CA ARG A 22 20.63 -12.13 18.02
C ARG A 22 19.96 -12.20 16.65
N ALA A 23 20.15 -13.28 15.90
CA ALA A 23 19.49 -13.48 14.61
C ALA A 23 17.97 -13.57 14.77
N THR A 24 17.49 -14.19 15.85
CA THR A 24 16.05 -14.30 16.17
C THR A 24 15.47 -12.93 16.51
N ALA A 25 16.13 -12.16 17.40
CA ALA A 25 15.70 -10.81 17.78
C ALA A 25 15.69 -9.82 16.59
N LEU A 26 16.71 -9.82 15.74
CA LEU A 26 16.73 -8.97 14.53
C LEU A 26 15.64 -9.36 13.52
N SER A 27 15.35 -10.66 13.40
CA SER A 27 14.25 -11.13 12.56
C SER A 27 12.89 -10.68 13.09
N GLU A 28 12.71 -10.69 14.41
CA GLU A 28 11.49 -10.29 15.10
C GLU A 28 11.27 -8.77 15.01
N ILE A 29 12.30 -7.96 15.25
CA ILE A 29 12.26 -6.50 15.06
C ILE A 29 11.92 -6.14 13.61
N ARG A 30 12.56 -6.78 12.63
CA ARG A 30 12.26 -6.57 11.20
C ARG A 30 10.83 -6.96 10.85
N ASN A 31 10.32 -8.03 11.45
CA ASN A 31 8.94 -8.47 11.25
C ASN A 31 7.93 -7.47 11.83
N HIS A 32 8.22 -6.84 12.97
CA HIS A 32 7.35 -5.82 13.55
C HIS A 32 7.45 -4.47 12.84
N LEU A 33 8.60 -4.15 12.21
CA LEU A 33 8.80 -2.90 11.49
C LEU A 33 7.74 -2.66 10.41
N PHE A 34 7.42 -3.66 9.59
CA PHE A 34 6.38 -3.52 8.57
C PHE A 34 4.99 -3.23 9.16
N SER A 35 4.69 -3.80 10.32
CA SER A 35 3.41 -3.54 11.00
C SER A 35 3.36 -2.13 11.57
N ILE A 36 4.45 -1.69 12.21
CA ILE A 36 4.59 -0.33 12.74
C ILE A 36 4.47 0.68 11.61
N LEU A 37 5.24 0.52 10.53
CA LEU A 37 5.19 1.43 9.38
C LEU A 37 3.79 1.46 8.75
N SER A 38 3.16 0.31 8.56
CA SER A 38 1.79 0.23 8.02
C SER A 38 0.80 1.05 8.86
N ILE A 39 0.83 0.88 10.19
CA ILE A 39 -0.04 1.59 11.12
C ILE A 39 0.31 3.08 11.16
N SER A 40 1.59 3.45 11.27
CA SER A 40 2.02 4.85 11.32
C SER A 40 1.58 5.63 10.09
N PHE A 41 1.79 5.08 8.89
CA PHE A 41 1.32 5.70 7.65
C PHE A 41 -0.21 5.69 7.55
N GLY A 42 -0.89 4.67 8.07
CA GLY A 42 -2.35 4.60 8.12
C GLY A 42 -2.95 5.70 9.01
N VAL A 43 -2.38 5.89 10.21
CA VAL A 43 -2.75 6.97 11.13
C VAL A 43 -2.47 8.33 10.48
N ALA A 44 -1.33 8.50 9.81
CA ALA A 44 -1.01 9.74 9.10
C ALA A 44 -2.02 10.04 7.98
N ALA A 45 -2.41 9.03 7.19
CA ALA A 45 -3.44 9.17 6.16
C ALA A 45 -4.81 9.54 6.76
N ILE A 46 -5.22 8.87 7.84
CA ILE A 46 -6.47 9.17 8.55
C ILE A 46 -6.45 10.60 9.12
N ALA A 47 -5.36 10.99 9.79
CA ALA A 47 -5.21 12.34 10.33
C ALA A 47 -5.33 13.40 9.24
N MET A 48 -4.75 13.14 8.06
CA MET A 48 -4.83 14.07 6.93
C MET A 48 -6.22 14.21 6.34
N ILE A 49 -6.94 13.10 6.11
CA ILE A 49 -8.29 13.18 5.56
C ILE A 49 -9.27 13.79 6.57
N LEU A 50 -9.14 13.46 7.86
CA LEU A 50 -9.96 14.05 8.92
C LEU A 50 -9.65 15.53 9.08
N GLY A 51 -8.38 15.92 9.17
CA GLY A 51 -7.99 17.32 9.30
C GLY A 51 -8.51 18.17 8.14
N ALA A 52 -8.43 17.67 6.91
CA ALA A 52 -8.98 18.37 5.75
C ALA A 52 -10.52 18.38 5.72
N THR A 53 -11.18 17.31 6.18
CA THR A 53 -12.65 17.26 6.24
C THR A 53 -13.19 18.23 7.29
N TYR A 54 -12.58 18.30 8.48
CA TYR A 54 -12.99 19.23 9.54
C TYR A 54 -12.69 20.69 9.21
N ALA A 55 -11.66 20.95 8.40
CA ALA A 55 -11.33 22.29 7.95
C ALA A 55 -12.20 22.76 6.76
N SER A 56 -13.10 21.91 6.26
CA SER A 56 -13.82 22.18 5.02
C SER A 56 -15.12 22.95 5.22
N ASN A 57 -15.38 23.84 4.26
CA ASN A 57 -16.63 24.61 4.20
C ASN A 57 -17.81 23.80 3.60
N GLY A 58 -17.57 22.54 3.20
CA GLY A 58 -18.59 21.59 2.74
C GLY A 58 -19.20 21.86 1.36
N ARG A 59 -18.69 22.86 0.61
CA ARG A 59 -19.25 23.27 -0.68
C ARG A 59 -18.77 22.41 -1.85
N ILE A 60 -17.52 21.96 -1.82
CA ILE A 60 -16.88 21.12 -2.83
C ILE A 60 -16.09 20.02 -2.12
N SER A 61 -16.35 18.75 -2.46
CA SER A 61 -15.65 17.62 -1.84
C SER A 61 -14.18 17.58 -2.27
N GLY A 62 -13.28 17.58 -1.29
CA GLY A 62 -11.84 17.48 -1.50
C GLY A 62 -11.13 18.78 -1.87
N GLU A 63 -11.84 19.91 -1.93
CA GLU A 63 -11.29 21.22 -2.30
C GLU A 63 -10.14 21.65 -1.37
N ASP A 64 -10.34 21.59 -0.06
CA ASP A 64 -9.31 21.95 0.92
C ASP A 64 -8.08 21.04 0.89
N MET A 65 -8.23 19.82 0.35
CA MET A 65 -7.10 18.91 0.17
C MET A 65 -6.24 19.27 -1.04
N VAL A 66 -6.76 20.10 -1.94
CA VAL A 66 -6.14 20.45 -3.23
C VAL A 66 -5.65 21.89 -3.22
N LEU A 67 -6.42 22.84 -2.67
CA LEU A 67 -6.13 24.27 -2.75
C LEU A 67 -5.12 24.78 -1.71
N LYS A 68 -4.81 23.97 -0.68
CA LYS A 68 -3.87 24.33 0.37
C LYS A 68 -2.58 23.54 0.23
N GLU A 69 -1.47 24.16 0.57
CA GLU A 69 -0.21 23.47 0.82
C GLU A 69 0.06 23.44 2.31
N ILE A 70 0.57 22.31 2.78
CA ILE A 70 0.98 22.14 4.17
C ILE A 70 2.44 21.76 4.24
N GLN A 71 3.09 22.20 5.30
CA GLN A 71 4.46 21.84 5.59
C GLN A 71 4.51 20.45 6.22
N ILE A 72 5.12 19.48 5.54
CA ILE A 72 5.25 18.10 6.04
C ILE A 72 6.58 17.91 6.76
N LEU A 73 7.64 18.52 6.23
CA LEU A 73 8.97 18.57 6.82
C LEU A 73 9.50 20.02 6.72
N PRO A 74 10.50 20.39 7.53
CA PRO A 74 11.16 21.69 7.38
C PRO A 74 11.62 21.90 5.92
N GLY A 75 11.15 22.98 5.28
CA GLY A 75 11.43 23.28 3.87
C GLY A 75 10.69 22.44 2.82
N PHE A 76 9.79 21.54 3.20
CA PHE A 76 9.06 20.67 2.27
C PHE A 76 7.55 20.80 2.40
N PHE A 77 6.95 21.34 1.36
CA PHE A 77 5.51 21.58 1.25
C PHE A 77 4.90 20.62 0.24
N MET A 78 3.70 20.14 0.54
CA MET A 78 2.87 19.45 -0.44
C MET A 78 1.40 19.64 -0.14
N LYS A 79 0.57 19.42 -1.17
CA LYS A 79 -0.88 19.37 -0.99
C LYS A 79 -1.27 18.21 -0.06
N PRO A 80 -2.25 18.42 0.85
CA PRO A 80 -2.78 17.36 1.71
C PRO A 80 -3.18 16.09 0.97
N ILE A 81 -3.81 16.22 -0.21
CA ILE A 81 -4.17 15.05 -1.02
C ILE A 81 -2.96 14.25 -1.46
N THR A 82 -1.85 14.92 -1.80
CA THR A 82 -0.62 14.26 -2.23
C THR A 82 -0.02 13.47 -1.06
N PHE A 83 0.07 14.08 0.13
CA PHE A 83 0.53 13.37 1.32
C PHE A 83 -0.36 12.17 1.62
N PHE A 84 -1.67 12.38 1.61
CA PHE A 84 -2.65 11.33 1.87
C PHE A 84 -2.46 10.15 0.92
N THR A 85 -2.32 10.38 -0.38
CA THR A 85 -2.13 9.30 -1.36
C THR A 85 -0.86 8.47 -1.10
N PHE A 86 0.26 9.12 -0.77
CA PHE A 86 1.49 8.41 -0.44
C PHE A 86 1.40 7.67 0.88
N ALA A 87 0.87 8.30 1.92
CA ALA A 87 0.68 7.68 3.22
C ALA A 87 -0.26 6.47 3.12
N LEU A 88 -1.37 6.59 2.39
CA LEU A 88 -2.30 5.48 2.16
C LEU A 88 -1.62 4.32 1.42
N PHE A 89 -0.91 4.61 0.33
CA PHE A 89 -0.19 3.59 -0.43
C PHE A 89 0.87 2.88 0.42
N LEU A 90 1.67 3.64 1.18
CA LEU A 90 2.70 3.06 2.07
C LEU A 90 2.07 2.23 3.19
N SER A 91 0.97 2.71 3.78
CA SER A 91 0.21 1.95 4.78
C SER A 91 -0.22 0.59 4.23
N PHE A 92 -0.78 0.58 3.02
CA PHE A 92 -1.20 -0.63 2.33
C PHE A 92 -0.02 -1.55 1.98
N ALA A 93 1.03 -1.01 1.35
CA ALA A 93 2.18 -1.78 0.91
C ALA A 93 2.89 -2.45 2.10
N PHE A 94 3.20 -1.70 3.16
CA PHE A 94 3.77 -2.28 4.37
C PHE A 94 2.80 -3.25 5.07
N GLY A 95 1.50 -2.98 5.00
CA GLY A 95 0.46 -3.85 5.55
C GLY A 95 0.46 -5.26 4.93
N LEU A 96 0.68 -5.36 3.62
CA LEU A 96 0.83 -6.65 2.93
C LEU A 96 2.08 -7.43 3.37
N TYR A 97 3.16 -6.74 3.72
CA TYR A 97 4.39 -7.36 4.21
C TYR A 97 4.41 -7.58 5.73
N SER A 98 3.37 -7.15 6.44
CA SER A 98 3.24 -7.47 7.87
C SER A 98 3.18 -8.99 8.11
N PRO A 99 3.72 -9.51 9.23
CA PRO A 99 3.81 -10.94 9.47
C PRO A 99 2.46 -11.64 9.40
N ARG A 100 1.43 -11.03 10.01
CA ARG A 100 0.06 -11.56 10.03
C ARG A 100 -0.54 -11.63 8.64
N THR A 101 -0.53 -10.53 7.89
CA THR A 101 -1.11 -10.49 6.54
C THR A 101 -0.37 -11.43 5.60
N ARG A 102 0.97 -11.37 5.59
CA ARG A 102 1.79 -12.25 4.77
C ARG A 102 1.55 -13.73 5.07
N GLN A 103 1.38 -14.07 6.35
CA GLN A 103 1.04 -15.43 6.75
C GLN A 103 -0.31 -15.87 6.16
N LEU A 104 -1.34 -15.02 6.23
CA LEU A 104 -2.66 -15.31 5.63
C LEU A 104 -2.54 -15.61 4.13
N PHE A 105 -1.79 -14.81 3.37
CA PHE A 105 -1.59 -15.05 1.93
C PHE A 105 -0.81 -16.34 1.65
N ILE A 106 0.22 -16.65 2.45
CA ILE A 106 1.00 -17.88 2.33
C ILE A 106 0.15 -19.13 2.61
N TYR A 107 -0.83 -19.06 3.52
CA TYR A 107 -1.68 -20.21 3.85
C TYR A 107 -3.02 -20.22 3.10
N ALA A 108 -3.36 -19.15 2.38
CA ALA A 108 -4.57 -19.11 1.58
C ALA A 108 -4.61 -20.23 0.51
N PRO A 109 -5.78 -20.79 0.20
CA PRO A 109 -5.89 -21.74 -0.91
C PRO A 109 -5.63 -21.05 -2.24
N VAL A 110 -5.18 -21.80 -3.24
CA VAL A 110 -4.85 -21.28 -4.58
C VAL A 110 -6.06 -20.62 -5.24
N SER A 111 -7.27 -21.14 -5.04
CA SER A 111 -8.52 -20.56 -5.53
C SER A 111 -8.73 -19.14 -5.01
N VAL A 112 -8.52 -18.90 -3.70
CA VAL A 112 -8.63 -17.56 -3.10
C VAL A 112 -7.60 -16.61 -3.68
N LEU A 113 -6.35 -17.04 -3.84
CA LEU A 113 -5.31 -16.20 -4.46
C LEU A 113 -5.68 -15.82 -5.90
N ARG A 114 -6.24 -16.75 -6.68
CA ARG A 114 -6.71 -16.47 -8.05
C ARG A 114 -7.88 -15.46 -8.07
N ILE A 115 -8.83 -15.59 -7.15
CA ILE A 115 -9.94 -14.62 -7.03
C ILE A 115 -9.38 -13.23 -6.69
N VAL A 116 -8.52 -13.12 -5.67
CA VAL A 116 -7.88 -11.85 -5.29
C VAL A 116 -7.12 -11.25 -6.48
N PHE A 117 -6.37 -12.08 -7.22
CA PHE A 117 -5.64 -11.66 -8.40
C PHE A 117 -6.55 -11.09 -9.50
N ILE A 118 -7.65 -11.79 -9.83
CA ILE A 118 -8.62 -11.35 -10.83
C ILE A 118 -9.30 -10.05 -10.38
N CYS A 119 -9.73 -9.98 -9.11
CA CYS A 119 -10.32 -8.76 -8.56
C CYS A 119 -9.33 -7.58 -8.59
N ALA A 120 -8.05 -7.82 -8.27
CA ALA A 120 -7.03 -6.78 -8.34
C ALA A 120 -6.83 -6.27 -9.78
N TRP A 121 -6.84 -7.16 -10.78
CA TRP A 121 -6.83 -6.77 -12.19
C TRP A 121 -8.08 -5.99 -12.61
N LEU A 122 -9.26 -6.39 -12.14
CA LEU A 122 -10.50 -5.67 -12.42
C LEU A 122 -10.45 -4.24 -11.84
N VAL A 123 -9.95 -4.09 -10.61
CA VAL A 123 -9.74 -2.77 -9.98
C VAL A 123 -8.70 -1.96 -10.75
N ALA A 124 -7.59 -2.58 -11.17
CA ALA A 124 -6.56 -1.91 -11.97
C ALA A 124 -7.10 -1.46 -13.34
N MET A 125 -7.94 -2.27 -13.98
CA MET A 125 -8.59 -1.91 -15.25
C MET A 125 -9.55 -0.74 -15.06
N GLY A 126 -10.42 -0.80 -14.06
CA GLY A 126 -11.37 0.27 -13.77
C GLY A 126 -10.68 1.58 -13.38
N SER A 127 -9.72 1.52 -12.45
CA SER A 127 -8.97 2.71 -12.04
C SER A 127 -8.05 3.24 -13.14
N GLY A 128 -7.45 2.37 -13.97
CA GLY A 128 -6.66 2.78 -15.13
C GLY A 128 -7.50 3.52 -16.17
N PHE A 129 -8.71 3.05 -16.46
CA PHE A 129 -9.67 3.77 -17.29
C PHE A 129 -10.03 5.13 -16.70
N GLU A 130 -10.33 5.19 -15.39
CA GLU A 130 -10.66 6.43 -14.70
C GLU A 130 -9.52 7.46 -14.69
N ILE A 131 -8.25 7.03 -14.67
CA ILE A 131 -7.10 7.93 -14.84
C ILE A 131 -7.15 8.61 -16.21
N LEU A 132 -7.31 7.81 -17.27
CA LEU A 132 -7.41 8.34 -18.63
C LEU A 132 -8.64 9.23 -18.80
N TYR A 133 -9.77 8.81 -18.22
CA TYR A 133 -11.00 9.59 -18.22
C TYR A 133 -10.82 10.95 -17.55
N HIS A 134 -10.20 11.02 -16.36
CA HIS A 134 -9.88 12.29 -15.72
C HIS A 134 -8.91 13.15 -16.55
N ILE A 135 -7.96 12.54 -17.27
CA ILE A 135 -7.06 13.23 -18.20
C ILE A 135 -7.80 13.78 -19.44
N VAL A 136 -8.92 13.19 -19.83
CA VAL A 136 -9.77 13.79 -20.87
C VAL A 136 -10.65 14.88 -20.26
N LEU A 137 -11.23 14.63 -19.08
CA LEU A 137 -12.16 15.52 -18.39
C LEU A 137 -11.54 16.87 -18.05
N TRP A 138 -10.35 16.89 -17.42
CA TRP A 138 -9.66 18.15 -17.10
C TRP A 138 -9.29 18.96 -18.36
N SER A 139 -8.91 18.30 -19.46
CA SER A 139 -8.48 18.96 -20.71
C SER A 139 -9.67 19.62 -21.38
N ALA A 140 -10.80 18.89 -21.45
CA ALA A 140 -12.06 19.43 -21.94
C ALA A 140 -12.58 20.56 -21.05
N ALA A 141 -12.56 20.38 -19.72
CA ALA A 141 -13.05 21.39 -18.78
C ALA A 141 -12.22 22.68 -18.83
N LEU A 142 -10.89 22.59 -18.84
CA LEU A 142 -10.01 23.76 -18.98
C LEU A 142 -10.26 24.49 -20.31
N SER A 143 -10.45 23.74 -21.40
CA SER A 143 -10.75 24.31 -22.72
C SER A 143 -12.11 25.02 -22.78
N VAL A 144 -13.13 24.49 -22.11
CA VAL A 144 -14.50 25.05 -22.16
C VAL A 144 -14.69 26.18 -21.14
N GLN A 145 -14.12 26.03 -19.95
CA GLN A 145 -14.29 27.00 -18.84
C GLN A 145 -13.29 28.15 -18.91
N GLY A 146 -12.26 28.07 -19.76
CA GLY A 146 -11.18 29.05 -19.81
C GLY A 146 -10.36 29.10 -18.50
N ALA A 147 -10.49 28.09 -17.65
CA ALA A 147 -9.74 28.00 -16.42
C ALA A 147 -8.27 27.72 -16.74
N ILE A 148 -7.36 28.45 -16.09
CA ILE A 148 -5.91 28.25 -16.22
C ILE A 148 -5.42 27.25 -15.15
N ASN A 149 -6.11 27.18 -14.02
CA ASN A 149 -5.72 26.35 -12.90
C ASN A 149 -6.54 25.03 -12.85
N PRO A 150 -5.91 23.86 -13.05
CA PRO A 150 -6.60 22.56 -12.95
C PRO A 150 -7.14 22.26 -11.55
N ASP A 151 -6.61 22.89 -10.51
CA ASP A 151 -7.05 22.69 -9.14
C ASP A 151 -8.47 23.19 -8.87
N LEU A 152 -8.99 24.07 -9.73
CA LEU A 152 -10.34 24.63 -9.63
C LEU A 152 -11.38 23.81 -10.39
N VAL A 153 -10.96 22.82 -11.16
CA VAL A 153 -11.86 22.01 -11.97
C VAL A 153 -12.65 21.06 -11.07
N THR A 154 -13.96 21.15 -11.14
CA THR A 154 -14.90 20.32 -10.38
C THR A 154 -15.85 19.58 -11.32
N ASN A 155 -16.29 18.39 -10.91
CA ASN A 155 -17.36 17.66 -11.60
C ASN A 155 -18.68 17.84 -10.82
N PRO A 156 -19.64 18.61 -11.36
CA PRO A 156 -20.95 18.79 -10.73
C PRO A 156 -21.95 17.67 -11.06
N PHE A 157 -21.66 16.77 -12.01
CA PHE A 157 -22.64 15.80 -12.51
C PHE A 157 -22.60 14.45 -11.76
N PRO A 158 -23.75 13.81 -11.48
CA PRO A 158 -25.11 14.35 -11.56
C PRO A 158 -25.50 15.12 -10.28
N LEU A 159 -25.92 16.37 -10.43
CA LEU A 159 -26.38 17.24 -9.33
C LEU A 159 -27.56 16.64 -8.55
N SER A 160 -28.36 15.77 -9.18
CA SER A 160 -29.49 15.10 -8.56
C SER A 160 -29.11 14.01 -7.55
N VAL A 161 -27.86 13.52 -7.61
CA VAL A 161 -27.36 12.45 -6.73
C VAL A 161 -26.22 12.95 -5.85
N ASN A 162 -25.45 13.93 -6.33
CA ASN A 162 -24.34 14.50 -5.58
C ASN A 162 -24.53 16.02 -5.37
N PRO A 163 -25.04 16.44 -4.20
CA PRO A 163 -25.28 17.85 -3.91
C PRO A 163 -23.99 18.67 -3.75
N THR A 164 -22.83 18.00 -3.60
CA THR A 164 -21.52 18.64 -3.47
C THR A 164 -20.61 18.22 -4.63
N PRO A 165 -20.27 19.14 -5.57
CA PRO A 165 -19.34 18.85 -6.65
C PRO A 165 -18.02 18.28 -6.12
N ILE A 166 -17.45 17.30 -6.81
CA ILE A 166 -16.17 16.71 -6.43
C ILE A 166 -15.04 17.43 -7.18
N ASN A 167 -13.98 17.78 -6.46
CA ASN A 167 -12.77 18.30 -7.09
C ASN A 167 -12.10 17.21 -7.94
N VAL A 168 -11.83 17.50 -9.21
CA VAL A 168 -11.32 16.51 -10.16
C VAL A 168 -9.89 16.10 -9.83
N VAL A 169 -9.04 17.02 -9.34
CA VAL A 169 -7.67 16.70 -8.91
C VAL A 169 -7.68 15.78 -7.70
N PHE A 170 -8.59 16.02 -6.75
CA PHE A 170 -8.82 15.14 -5.61
C PHE A 170 -9.21 13.73 -6.08
N ALA A 171 -10.25 13.62 -6.91
CA ALA A 171 -10.71 12.33 -7.43
C ALA A 171 -9.62 11.59 -8.22
N SER A 172 -8.91 12.31 -9.10
CA SER A 172 -7.81 11.75 -9.90
C SER A 172 -6.73 11.13 -9.03
N LYS A 173 -6.31 11.82 -7.96
CA LYS A 173 -5.28 11.32 -7.05
C LYS A 173 -5.74 10.10 -6.25
N MET A 174 -7.01 10.07 -5.84
CA MET A 174 -7.61 8.89 -5.21
C MET A 174 -7.60 7.67 -6.15
N VAL A 175 -8.02 7.87 -7.40
CA VAL A 175 -8.02 6.82 -8.42
C VAL A 175 -6.59 6.33 -8.71
N VAL A 176 -5.63 7.24 -8.82
CA VAL A 176 -4.20 6.89 -8.99
C VAL A 176 -3.70 6.04 -7.82
N ALA A 177 -4.04 6.41 -6.58
CA ALA A 177 -3.66 5.61 -5.41
C ALA A 177 -4.26 4.19 -5.47
N ILE A 178 -5.54 4.07 -5.82
CA ILE A 178 -6.23 2.78 -6.01
C ILE A 178 -5.54 1.94 -7.10
N PHE A 179 -5.20 2.56 -8.23
CA PHE A 179 -4.52 1.91 -9.34
C PHE A 179 -3.17 1.32 -8.93
N PHE A 180 -2.32 2.11 -8.26
CA PHE A 180 -1.03 1.63 -7.79
C PHE A 180 -1.14 0.59 -6.67
N MET A 181 -2.11 0.71 -5.77
CA MET A 181 -2.41 -0.34 -4.78
C MET A 181 -2.82 -1.65 -5.47
N ALA A 182 -3.63 -1.58 -6.53
CA ALA A 182 -4.04 -2.75 -7.28
C ALA A 182 -2.87 -3.42 -8.01
N ILE A 183 -2.02 -2.64 -8.71
CA ILE A 183 -0.79 -3.15 -9.35
C ILE A 183 0.13 -3.78 -8.31
N PHE A 184 0.31 -3.13 -7.16
CA PHE A 184 1.15 -3.65 -6.09
C PHE A 184 0.60 -4.97 -5.53
N LEU A 185 -0.72 -5.09 -5.40
CA LEU A 185 -1.37 -6.33 -4.98
C LEU A 185 -1.20 -7.45 -6.01
N ILE A 186 -1.29 -7.14 -7.31
CA ILE A 186 -1.04 -8.08 -8.42
C ILE A 186 0.37 -8.64 -8.32
N ASP A 187 1.38 -7.77 -8.23
CA ASP A 187 2.79 -8.17 -8.06
C ASP A 187 2.98 -9.00 -6.78
N TYR A 188 2.38 -8.56 -5.67
CA TYR A 188 2.46 -9.27 -4.40
C TYR A 188 1.88 -10.70 -4.47
N VAL A 189 0.69 -10.86 -5.03
CA VAL A 189 0.05 -12.18 -5.18
C VAL A 189 0.88 -13.08 -6.10
N HIS A 190 1.41 -12.55 -7.20
CA HIS A 190 2.34 -13.30 -8.07
C HIS A 190 3.57 -13.79 -7.31
N ARG A 191 4.18 -12.95 -6.47
CA ARG A 191 5.32 -13.36 -5.63
C ARG A 191 4.94 -14.46 -4.65
N ILE A 192 3.77 -14.36 -4.02
CA ILE A 192 3.29 -15.38 -3.08
C ILE A 192 3.05 -16.71 -3.78
N ASP A 193 2.44 -16.70 -4.98
CA ASP A 193 2.20 -17.92 -5.74
C ASP A 193 3.52 -18.61 -6.13
N ARG A 194 4.51 -17.83 -6.60
CA ARG A 194 5.86 -18.34 -6.88
C ARG A 194 6.50 -18.98 -5.64
N ILE A 195 6.42 -18.34 -4.48
CA ILE A 195 6.94 -18.89 -3.22
C ILE A 195 6.26 -20.23 -2.87
N LYS A 196 4.95 -20.35 -3.12
CA LYS A 196 4.23 -21.61 -2.90
C LYS A 196 4.70 -22.72 -3.83
N GLN A 197 4.85 -22.41 -5.12
CA GLN A 197 5.33 -23.35 -6.12
C GLN A 197 6.75 -23.85 -5.79
N GLU A 198 7.65 -22.95 -5.39
CA GLU A 198 9.01 -23.28 -4.95
C GLU A 198 8.99 -24.25 -3.74
N ARG A 199 8.15 -24.00 -2.74
CA ARG A 199 8.01 -24.90 -1.56
C ARG A 199 7.51 -26.30 -1.94
N VAL A 200 6.54 -26.39 -2.84
CA VAL A 200 6.01 -27.68 -3.32
C VAL A 200 7.10 -28.44 -4.08
N LEU A 201 7.89 -27.75 -4.92
CA LEU A 201 8.99 -28.36 -5.64
C LEU A 201 10.08 -28.88 -4.70
N THR A 202 10.51 -28.07 -3.72
CA THR A 202 11.52 -28.50 -2.73
C THR A 202 11.03 -29.70 -1.92
N ALA A 203 9.75 -29.71 -1.51
CA ALA A 203 9.18 -30.84 -0.78
C ALA A 203 9.24 -32.14 -1.60
N ARG A 204 8.89 -32.09 -2.89
CA ARG A 204 8.97 -33.24 -3.80
C ARG A 204 10.40 -33.76 -3.96
N LEU A 205 11.38 -32.86 -4.08
CA LEU A 205 12.80 -33.25 -4.20
C LEU A 205 13.37 -33.85 -2.91
N SER A 206 12.84 -33.46 -1.74
CA SER A 206 13.30 -33.95 -0.45
C SER A 206 12.70 -35.29 0.00
N THR A 207 11.73 -35.83 -0.74
CA THR A 207 11.09 -37.12 -0.39
C THR A 207 11.87 -38.26 -1.06
N PRO A 208 12.65 -39.08 -0.32
CA PRO A 208 13.34 -40.23 -0.91
C PRO A 208 12.31 -41.23 -1.45
N ARG A 209 12.54 -41.71 -2.68
CA ARG A 209 11.78 -42.81 -3.28
C ARG A 209 12.06 -44.13 -2.59
#